data_AF-A0AAU4BHA8-F1
#
_entry.id   AF-A0AAU4BHA8-F1
#
_cell.length_a   1.000
_cell.length_b   1.000
_cell.length_c   1.000
_cell.angle_alpha   90.00
_cell.angle_beta   90.00
_cell.angle_gamma   90.00
#
_symmetry.space_group_name_H-M   'P 1'
#
loop_
_entity.id
_entity.type
_entity.pdbx_description
1 polymer ?
#
loop_
_entity_poly.entity_id
_entity_poly.type
_entity_poly.pdbx_seq_one_letter_code
_entity_poly.pdbx_strand_id
1 'polypeptide(L)'
;MGYQERRAELIAKRAAPHLEPGEQIQTGFIALTGWLIFTVPAATVVATDRAILVVGRDRAQRLPRDVRFGKPTGMYYKIELDRRYKVHRQFYPELTAADEALGEMQDRSNRPENGGSLD
;
A
#
# COMPACT_ATOMS: atom_id res chain seq x y z
N MET A 1 0.90 -6.87 23.19
CA MET A 1 0.88 -6.69 21.72
C MET A 1 -0.43 -7.20 21.15
N GLY A 2 -1.23 -6.30 20.60
CA GLY A 2 -2.43 -6.67 19.85
C GLY A 2 -2.07 -7.28 18.49
N TYR A 3 -3.04 -7.97 17.86
CA TYR A 3 -2.87 -8.55 16.52
C TYR A 3 -2.46 -7.52 15.47
N GLN A 4 -2.97 -6.28 15.57
CA GLN A 4 -2.66 -5.19 14.65
C GLN A 4 -1.20 -4.72 14.75
N GLU A 5 -0.68 -4.62 15.97
CA GLU A 5 0.69 -4.17 16.25
C GLU A 5 1.73 -5.12 15.67
N ARG A 6 1.51 -6.44 15.85
CA ARG A 6 2.36 -7.47 15.23
C ARG A 6 2.34 -7.42 13.71
N ARG A 7 1.19 -7.07 13.12
CA ARG A 7 1.06 -6.95 11.67
C ARG A 7 1.80 -5.74 11.13
N ALA A 8 1.67 -4.59 11.79
CA ALA A 8 2.43 -3.39 11.44
C ALA A 8 3.94 -3.65 11.50
N GLU A 9 4.42 -4.33 12.55
CA GLU A 9 5.83 -4.71 12.68
C GLU A 9 6.28 -5.65 11.55
N LEU A 10 5.47 -6.66 11.19
CA LEU A 10 5.76 -7.56 10.07
C LEU A 10 5.81 -6.83 8.73
N ILE A 11 4.91 -5.87 8.51
CA ILE A 11 4.90 -5.04 7.31
C ILE A 11 6.15 -4.18 7.26
N ALA A 12 6.47 -3.48 8.35
CA ALA A 12 7.66 -2.64 8.45
C ALA A 12 8.95 -3.44 8.22
N LYS A 13 9.06 -4.62 8.85
CA LYS A 13 10.21 -5.53 8.67
C LYS A 13 10.38 -5.98 7.22
N ARG A 14 9.29 -6.25 6.49
CA ARG A 14 9.33 -6.64 5.07
C ARG A 14 9.66 -5.46 4.16
N ALA A 15 9.21 -4.26 4.50
CA ALA A 15 9.44 -3.05 3.71
C ALA A 15 10.84 -2.47 3.93
N ALA A 16 11.39 -2.57 5.14
CA ALA A 16 12.66 -1.96 5.54
C ALA A 16 13.82 -2.08 4.52
N PRO A 17 14.12 -3.25 3.92
CA PRO A 17 15.21 -3.36 2.93
C PRO A 17 14.93 -2.67 1.59
N HIS A 18 13.72 -2.17 1.37
CA HIS A 18 13.25 -1.57 0.11
C HIS A 18 12.85 -0.10 0.24
N LEU A 19 12.98 0.47 1.44
CA LEU A 19 12.75 1.90 1.68
C LEU A 19 13.96 2.71 1.23
N GLU A 20 13.71 3.84 0.59
CA GLU A 20 14.72 4.86 0.34
C GLU A 20 15.04 5.64 1.63
N PRO A 21 16.23 6.26 1.74
CA PRO A 21 16.54 7.13 2.86
C PRO A 21 15.49 8.24 3.06
N GLY A 22 14.93 8.30 4.26
CA GLY A 22 13.88 9.25 4.66
C GLY A 22 12.47 8.90 4.16
N GLU A 23 12.28 7.73 3.55
CA GLU A 23 10.95 7.23 3.18
C GLU A 23 10.21 6.67 4.41
N GLN A 24 8.96 7.08 4.59
CA GLN A 24 8.10 6.74 5.71
C GLN A 24 6.93 5.87 5.27
N ILE A 25 6.75 4.76 5.98
CA ILE A 25 5.58 3.89 5.81
C ILE A 25 4.37 4.57 6.42
N GLN A 26 3.31 4.72 5.63
CA GLN A 26 2.02 5.16 6.16
C GLN A 26 1.21 3.97 6.66
N THR A 27 1.12 2.92 5.83
CA THR A 27 0.38 1.70 6.16
C THR A 27 0.74 0.58 5.19
N GLY A 28 0.24 -0.62 5.45
CA GLY A 28 0.31 -1.73 4.52
C GLY A 28 -0.68 -2.84 4.81
N PHE A 29 -0.86 -3.72 3.83
CA PHE A 29 -1.79 -4.83 3.90
C PHE A 29 -1.27 -6.05 3.16
N ILE A 30 -1.90 -7.20 3.40
CA ILE A 30 -1.56 -8.44 2.72
C ILE A 30 -2.53 -8.64 1.55
N ALA A 31 -1.97 -8.95 0.39
CA ALA A 31 -2.70 -9.24 -0.83
C ALA A 31 -2.30 -10.62 -1.38
N LEU A 32 -3.24 -11.36 -1.94
CA LEU A 32 -3.04 -12.73 -2.43
C LEU A 32 -3.00 -12.76 -3.96
N THR A 33 -2.11 -13.57 -4.52
CA THR A 33 -1.96 -13.73 -5.99
C THR A 33 -2.44 -15.10 -6.48
N GLY A 34 -3.68 -15.24 -6.96
CA GLY A 34 -4.13 -16.45 -7.70
C GLY A 34 -5.53 -16.99 -7.33
N TRP A 35 -5.74 -18.30 -7.54
CA TRP A 35 -7.03 -19.00 -7.36
C TRP A 35 -7.15 -19.67 -5.98
N LEU A 36 -8.39 -19.76 -5.48
CA LEU A 36 -8.80 -19.95 -4.07
C LEU A 36 -8.20 -21.18 -3.33
N ILE A 37 -7.59 -22.13 -4.05
CA ILE A 37 -7.24 -23.48 -3.59
C ILE A 37 -5.75 -23.82 -3.64
N PHE A 38 -4.92 -22.99 -4.29
CA PHE A 38 -3.46 -23.14 -4.24
C PHE A 38 -2.87 -22.14 -3.26
N THR A 39 -1.81 -22.54 -2.54
CA THR A 39 -1.06 -21.72 -1.59
C THR A 39 -0.42 -20.55 -2.33
N VAL A 40 -1.22 -19.52 -2.59
CA VAL A 40 -0.87 -18.39 -3.43
C VAL A 40 0.09 -17.48 -2.68
N PRO A 41 1.18 -17.01 -3.34
CA PRO A 41 2.12 -16.14 -2.65
C PRO A 41 1.39 -14.88 -2.19
N ALA A 42 1.41 -14.69 -0.88
CA ALA A 42 0.96 -13.47 -0.25
C ALA A 42 2.03 -12.40 -0.51
N ALA A 43 1.63 -11.30 -1.14
CA ALA A 43 2.44 -10.10 -1.23
C ALA A 43 2.05 -9.14 -0.10
N THR A 44 3.03 -8.42 0.42
CA THR A 44 2.81 -7.29 1.32
C THR A 44 2.81 -6.02 0.47
N VAL A 45 1.67 -5.35 0.40
CA VAL A 45 1.54 -4.05 -0.25
C VAL A 45 1.71 -2.97 0.81
N VAL A 46 2.58 -2.00 0.57
CA VAL A 46 2.94 -0.94 1.52
C VAL A 46 2.80 0.39 0.81
N ALA A 47 1.99 1.28 1.39
CA ALA A 47 1.90 2.66 0.95
C ALA A 47 2.88 3.50 1.78
N THR A 48 3.74 4.24 1.08
CA THR A 48 4.71 5.16 1.68
C THR A 48 4.41 6.59 1.23
N ASP A 49 5.16 7.57 1.76
CA ASP A 49 5.09 8.95 1.28
C ASP A 49 5.58 9.15 -0.16
N ARG A 50 6.31 8.17 -0.72
CA ARG A 50 6.96 8.29 -2.03
C ARG A 50 6.43 7.32 -3.08
N ALA A 51 6.02 6.11 -2.68
CA ALA A 51 5.70 5.03 -3.60
C ALA A 51 4.75 4.01 -2.98
N ILE A 52 4.35 3.05 -3.82
CA ILE A 52 3.74 1.81 -3.37
C ILE A 52 4.79 0.71 -3.51
N LEU A 53 5.12 0.03 -2.42
CA LEU A 53 6.00 -1.13 -2.41
C LEU A 53 5.16 -2.40 -2.41
N VAL A 54 5.41 -3.27 -3.37
CA VAL A 54 4.83 -4.61 -3.44
C VAL A 54 5.94 -5.62 -3.13
N VAL A 55 5.95 -6.15 -1.92
CA VAL A 55 6.95 -7.10 -1.43
C VAL A 55 6.39 -8.51 -1.49
N GLY A 56 6.80 -9.27 -2.52
CA GLY A 56 6.52 -10.69 -2.65
C GLY A 56 7.62 -11.56 -2.02
N ARG A 57 7.51 -12.88 -2.19
CA ARG A 57 8.51 -13.84 -1.68
C ARG A 57 9.88 -13.68 -2.35
N ASP A 58 9.88 -13.56 -3.68
CA ASP A 58 11.11 -13.61 -4.49
C ASP A 58 11.54 -12.25 -5.04
N ARG A 59 10.65 -11.24 -4.96
CA ARG A 59 10.90 -9.90 -5.50
C ARG A 59 10.12 -8.83 -4.75
N ALA A 60 10.71 -7.65 -4.66
CA ALA A 60 10.02 -6.42 -4.34
C ALA A 60 9.92 -5.54 -5.58
N GLN A 61 8.80 -4.84 -5.73
CA GLN A 61 8.59 -3.90 -6.81
C GLN A 61 8.11 -2.56 -6.25
N ARG A 62 8.65 -1.48 -6.80
CA ARG A 62 8.23 -0.11 -6.52
C ARG A 62 7.30 0.36 -7.63
N LEU A 63 6.15 0.89 -7.25
CA LEU A 63 5.12 1.40 -8.14
C LEU A 63 4.86 2.88 -7.85
N PRO A 64 4.35 3.64 -8.83
CA PRO A 64 3.93 5.02 -8.62
C PRO A 64 2.90 5.13 -7.50
N ARG A 65 2.96 6.21 -6.73
CA ARG A 65 1.97 6.55 -5.68
C ARG A 65 0.64 7.08 -6.23
N ASP A 66 0.48 7.17 -7.55
CA ASP A 66 -0.73 7.69 -8.19
C ASP A 66 -1.91 6.67 -8.19
N VAL A 67 -1.65 5.43 -7.77
CA VAL A 67 -2.68 4.38 -7.78
C VAL A 67 -3.78 4.65 -6.76
N ARG A 68 -5.03 4.42 -7.18
CA ARG A 68 -6.20 4.30 -6.32
C ARG A 68 -6.69 2.85 -6.30
N PHE A 69 -6.78 2.29 -5.10
CA PHE A 69 -7.36 0.98 -4.85
C PHE A 69 -8.89 1.02 -4.92
N GLY A 70 -9.53 2.10 -4.48
CA GLY A 70 -10.98 2.25 -4.47
C GLY A 70 -11.67 1.54 -3.29
N LYS A 71 -13.02 1.63 -3.26
CA LYS A 71 -13.82 1.16 -2.12
C LYS A 71 -13.96 -0.38 -2.13
N PRO A 72 -13.45 -1.09 -1.11
CA PRO A 72 -13.52 -2.54 -1.08
C PRO A 72 -14.94 -3.06 -0.81
N THR A 73 -15.32 -4.17 -1.45
CA THR A 73 -16.63 -4.81 -1.31
C THR A 73 -16.52 -6.34 -1.35
N GLY A 74 -17.50 -7.04 -0.74
CA GLY A 74 -17.56 -8.50 -0.73
C GLY A 74 -16.52 -9.18 0.20
N MET A 75 -16.37 -10.51 0.05
CA MET A 75 -15.41 -11.31 0.84
C MET A 75 -13.95 -11.09 0.43
N TYR A 76 -13.74 -10.89 -0.88
CA TYR A 76 -12.46 -10.55 -1.47
C TYR A 76 -12.64 -9.39 -2.43
N TYR A 77 -11.79 -8.38 -2.29
CA TYR A 77 -11.72 -7.25 -3.20
C TYR A 77 -10.53 -7.40 -4.14
N LYS A 78 -10.69 -7.01 -5.41
CA LYS A 78 -9.64 -7.14 -6.42
C LYS A 78 -9.02 -5.77 -6.65
N ILE A 79 -7.69 -5.72 -6.65
CA ILE A 79 -6.92 -4.54 -7.00
C ILE A 79 -5.95 -4.88 -8.13
N GLU A 80 -5.63 -3.89 -8.97
CA GLU A 80 -4.65 -4.01 -10.05
C GLU A 80 -3.45 -3.12 -9.75
N LEU A 81 -2.27 -3.74 -9.71
CA LEU A 81 -0.97 -3.10 -9.47
C LEU A 81 0.00 -3.53 -10.59
N ASP A 82 1.10 -4.22 -10.27
CA ASP A 82 1.91 -4.93 -11.27
C ASP A 82 1.16 -6.12 -11.88
N ARG A 83 0.19 -6.65 -11.12
CA ARG A 83 -0.72 -7.73 -11.50
C ARG A 83 -2.00 -7.61 -10.69
N ARG A 84 -2.95 -8.51 -10.95
CA ARG A 84 -4.18 -8.59 -10.19
C ARG A 84 -3.99 -9.31 -8.85
N TYR A 85 -4.36 -8.65 -7.77
CA TYR A 85 -4.37 -9.21 -6.41
C TYR A 85 -5.79 -9.33 -5.87
N LYS A 86 -5.93 -10.18 -4.85
CA LYS A 86 -7.14 -10.28 -4.02
C LYS A 86 -6.82 -9.90 -2.59
N VAL A 87 -7.63 -9.03 -2.02
CA VAL A 87 -7.52 -8.57 -0.63
C VAL A 87 -8.71 -9.13 0.13
N HIS A 88 -8.44 -9.86 1.21
CA HIS A 88 -9.49 -10.42 2.06
C HIS A 88 -10.14 -9.32 2.90
N ARG A 89 -11.44 -9.45 3.22
CA ARG A 89 -12.20 -8.45 3.99
C ARG A 89 -11.54 -7.99 5.30
N GLN A 90 -10.74 -8.86 5.93
CA GLN A 90 -10.03 -8.53 7.17
C GLN A 90 -8.98 -7.44 7.01
N PHE A 91 -8.56 -7.18 5.76
CA PHE A 91 -7.54 -6.19 5.38
C PHE A 91 -8.15 -4.95 4.73
N TYR A 92 -9.49 -4.84 4.69
CA TYR A 92 -10.16 -3.66 4.13
C TYR A 92 -9.87 -2.38 4.93
N PRO A 93 -9.80 -2.37 6.28
CA PRO A 93 -9.42 -1.18 7.00
C PRO A 93 -8.07 -0.62 6.55
N GLU A 94 -7.08 -1.50 6.38
CA GLU A 94 -5.72 -1.11 5.97
C GLU A 94 -5.65 -0.75 4.48
N LEU A 95 -6.44 -1.39 3.63
CA LEU A 95 -6.56 -1.00 2.22
C LEU A 95 -7.18 0.38 2.08
N THR A 96 -8.26 0.67 2.80
CA THR A 96 -8.91 1.98 2.79
C THR A 96 -7.96 3.04 3.32
N ALA A 97 -7.29 2.79 4.45
CA ALA A 97 -6.27 3.71 4.98
C ALA A 97 -5.12 3.95 3.99
N ALA A 98 -4.73 2.94 3.22
CA ALA A 98 -3.72 3.09 2.18
C ALA A 98 -4.21 3.97 1.03
N ASP A 99 -5.45 3.76 0.57
CA ASP A 99 -6.07 4.56 -0.49
C ASP A 99 -6.23 6.03 -0.10
N GLU A 100 -6.65 6.28 1.15
CA GLU A 100 -6.78 7.61 1.73
C GLU A 100 -5.41 8.30 1.82
N ALA A 101 -4.40 7.64 2.40
CA ALA A 101 -3.06 8.20 2.55
C ALA A 101 -2.42 8.55 1.20
N LEU A 102 -2.53 7.66 0.20
CA LEU A 102 -2.06 7.93 -1.16
C LEU A 102 -2.79 9.14 -1.76
N GLY A 103 -4.09 9.27 -1.48
CA GLY A 103 -4.86 10.39 -1.94
C GLY A 103 -4.49 11.73 -1.36
N GLU A 104 -4.30 11.80 -0.05
CA GLU A 104 -3.86 13.02 0.63
C GLU A 104 -2.49 13.49 0.10
N MET A 105 -1.63 12.56 -0.27
CA MET A 105 -0.30 12.87 -0.84
C MET A 105 -0.38 13.36 -2.29
N GLN A 106 -1.27 12.79 -3.10
CA GLN A 106 -1.54 13.28 -4.44
C GLN A 106 -2.09 14.70 -4.39
N ASP A 107 -3.08 14.95 -3.52
CA ASP A 107 -3.66 16.28 -3.29
C ASP A 107 -2.60 17.29 -2.86
N ARG A 108 -1.70 16.90 -1.94
CA ARG A 108 -0.59 17.74 -1.50
C ARG A 108 0.39 18.04 -2.64
N SER A 109 0.68 17.07 -3.49
CA SER A 109 1.59 17.24 -4.63
C SER A 109 0.98 18.08 -5.75
N ASN A 110 -0.35 18.03 -5.90
CA ASN A 110 -1.09 18.73 -6.96
C ASN A 110 -1.60 20.11 -6.53
N ARG A 111 -1.46 20.47 -5.24
CA ARG A 111 -1.74 21.82 -4.78
C ARG A 111 -0.74 22.76 -5.49
N PRO A 112 -1.19 23.69 -6.35
CA PRO A 112 -0.29 24.69 -6.89
C PRO A 112 0.23 25.47 -5.69
N GLU A 113 1.54 25.38 -5.49
CA GLU A 113 2.29 26.36 -4.72
C GLU A 113 1.94 27.73 -5.29
N ASN A 114 1.04 28.43 -4.60
CA ASN A 114 0.70 29.81 -4.91
C ASN A 114 1.98 30.61 -4.72
N GLY A 115 2.73 30.77 -5.80
CA GLY A 115 3.78 31.75 -5.92
C GLY A 115 3.18 33.12 -5.69
N GLY A 116 3.68 33.82 -4.68
CA GLY A 116 3.22 35.14 -4.30
C GLY A 116 4.19 35.81 -3.36
N SER A 117 5.46 35.89 -3.80
CA SER A 117 6.33 37.00 -3.41
C SER A 117 5.70 38.29 -3.96
N LEU A 118 5.47 39.27 -3.09
CA LEU A 118 5.32 40.68 -3.44
C LEU A 118 5.59 41.50 -2.18
N ASP A 119 6.70 42.24 -2.23
CA ASP A 119 7.08 43.47 -1.52
C ASP A 119 6.74 43.60 -0.02
#